data_AF-A0AAW3RNC3-F1
#
_entry.id   AF-A0AAW3RNC3-F1
#
_cell.length_a   1.000
_cell.length_b   1.000
_cell.length_c   1.000
_cell.angle_alpha   90.00
_cell.angle_beta   90.00
_cell.angle_gamma   90.00
#
_symmetry.space_group_name_H-M   'P 1'
#
loop_
_entity.id
_entity.type
_entity.pdbx_description
1 polymer ?
#
loop_
_entity_poly.entity_id
_entity_poly.type
_entity_poly.pdbx_seq_one_letter_code
_entity_poly.pdbx_strand_id
1 'polypeptide(L)'
;MAKIERNPKITLAKLFLGIIYLTVCTFIFLLAVGAIIDIIFDGSFSFTSKLIIDVGVGSIIAGVASGLGSWIFAKIDERKARKSKHSDP
;
A
#
# COMPACT_ATOMS: atom_id res chain seq x y z
N MET A 1 26.10 18.13 -20.58
CA MET A 1 25.02 17.14 -20.35
C MET A 1 24.15 17.67 -19.22
N ALA A 2 22.96 18.19 -19.53
CA ALA A 2 22.06 18.74 -18.51
C ALA A 2 21.49 17.59 -17.67
N LYS A 3 21.82 17.59 -16.37
CA LYS A 3 21.22 16.69 -15.38
C LYS A 3 19.77 17.10 -15.23
N ILE A 4 18.85 16.38 -15.86
CA ILE A 4 17.41 16.61 -15.71
C ILE A 4 17.08 16.23 -14.26
N GLU A 5 17.12 17.22 -13.37
CA GLU A 5 16.63 17.08 -12.01
C GLU A 5 15.10 17.03 -12.09
N ARG A 6 14.58 15.84 -12.38
CA ARG A 6 13.18 15.51 -12.14
C ARG A 6 13.04 15.58 -10.63
N ASN A 7 12.54 16.69 -10.11
CA ASN A 7 11.88 16.74 -8.82
C ASN A 7 10.46 16.22 -9.07
N PRO A 8 10.16 14.89 -8.98
CA PRO A 8 8.78 14.49 -8.91
C PRO A 8 8.27 15.09 -7.60
N LYS A 9 7.49 16.18 -7.68
CA LYS A 9 6.59 16.51 -6.59
C LYS A 9 5.75 15.26 -6.39
N ILE A 10 6.09 14.45 -5.39
CA ILE A 10 5.27 13.33 -4.97
C ILE A 10 4.03 13.98 -4.37
N THR A 11 3.06 14.26 -5.23
CA THR A 11 1.79 14.84 -4.82
C THR A 11 1.11 13.82 -3.93
N LEU A 12 0.58 14.24 -2.78
CA LEU A 12 -0.19 13.38 -1.86
C LEU A 12 -1.23 12.52 -2.61
N ALA A 13 -1.81 13.05 -3.69
CA ALA A 13 -2.71 12.32 -4.59
C ALA A 13 -2.11 11.02 -5.17
N LYS A 14 -0.83 11.01 -5.58
CA LYS A 14 -0.15 9.80 -6.08
C LYS A 14 0.10 8.78 -4.97
N LEU A 15 0.37 9.24 -3.76
CA LEU A 15 0.49 8.40 -2.57
C LEU A 15 -0.86 7.72 -2.27
N PHE A 16 -1.95 8.49 -2.20
CA PHE A 16 -3.30 7.94 -2.00
C PHE A 16 -3.69 6.96 -3.11
N LEU A 17 -3.41 7.29 -4.37
CA LEU A 17 -3.70 6.40 -5.49
C LEU A 17 -2.90 5.09 -5.39
N GLY A 18 -1.63 5.16 -4.98
CA GLY A 18 -0.80 3.98 -4.72
C GLY A 18 -1.33 3.12 -3.56
N ILE A 19 -1.78 3.75 -2.47
CA ILE A 19 -2.36 3.05 -1.31
C ILE A 19 -3.65 2.34 -1.70
N ILE A 20 -4.55 3.02 -2.44
CA ILE A 20 -5.80 2.42 -2.91
C ILE A 20 -5.50 1.24 -3.85
N TYR A 21 -4.57 1.43 -4.80
CA TYR A 21 -4.17 0.38 -5.74
C TYR A 21 -3.61 -0.84 -5.01
N LEU A 22 -2.65 -0.66 -4.09
CA LEU A 22 -2.09 -1.74 -3.29
C LEU A 22 -3.15 -2.43 -2.43
N THR A 23 -4.04 -1.67 -1.78
CA THR A 23 -5.10 -2.24 -0.94
C THR A 23 -6.03 -3.14 -1.75
N VAL A 24 -6.47 -2.68 -2.93
CA VAL A 24 -7.32 -3.47 -3.84
C VAL A 24 -6.57 -4.71 -4.35
N CYS A 25 -5.31 -4.55 -4.76
CA CYS A 25 -4.50 -5.67 -5.23
C CYS A 25 -4.29 -6.73 -4.15
N THR A 26 -3.96 -6.31 -2.92
CA THR A 26 -3.78 -7.20 -1.77
C THR A 26 -5.07 -7.90 -1.39
N PHE A 27 -6.20 -7.20 -1.42
CA PHE A 27 -7.51 -7.80 -1.15
C PHE A 27 -7.85 -8.91 -2.16
N ILE A 28 -7.69 -8.64 -3.46
CA ILE A 28 -7.93 -9.63 -4.52
C ILE A 28 -6.98 -10.82 -4.36
N PHE A 29 -5.70 -10.57 -4.08
CA PHE A 29 -4.70 -11.61 -3.88
C PHE A 29 -5.05 -12.52 -2.69
N LEU A 30 -5.42 -11.93 -1.55
CA LEU A 30 -5.79 -12.69 -0.36
C LEU A 30 -7.08 -13.51 -0.56
N LEU A 31 -8.06 -12.99 -1.30
CA LEU A 31 -9.23 -13.77 -1.69
C LEU A 31 -8.85 -14.96 -2.58
N ALA A 32 -7.99 -14.75 -3.57
CA ALA A 32 -7.52 -15.83 -4.44
C ALA A 32 -6.75 -16.90 -3.66
N VAL A 33 -5.86 -16.51 -2.74
CA VAL A 33 -5.13 -17.43 -1.87
C VAL A 33 -6.09 -18.20 -0.96
N GLY A 34 -7.05 -17.53 -0.33
CA GLY A 34 -8.06 -18.18 0.51
C GLY A 34 -8.89 -19.21 -0.27
N ALA A 35 -9.33 -18.85 -1.47
CA ALA A 35 -10.04 -19.76 -2.38
C ALA A 35 -9.19 -20.98 -2.78
N ILE A 36 -7.90 -20.80 -3.05
CA ILE A 36 -6.98 -21.90 -3.36
C ILE A 36 -6.82 -22.83 -2.15
N ILE A 37 -6.68 -22.28 -0.95
CA ILE A 37 -6.57 -23.06 0.29
C ILE A 37 -7.84 -23.89 0.51
N ASP A 38 -9.03 -23.29 0.38
CA ASP A 38 -10.30 -24.01 0.52
C ASP A 38 -10.43 -25.15 -0.51
N ILE A 39 -10.05 -24.91 -1.78
CA ILE A 39 -10.03 -25.98 -2.80
C ILE A 39 -9.07 -27.11 -2.40
N ILE A 40 -7.87 -26.79 -1.92
CA ILE A 40 -6.85 -27.80 -1.63
C ILE A 40 -7.21 -28.63 -0.39
N PHE A 41 -7.74 -27.98 0.65
CA PHE A 41 -7.96 -28.63 1.95
C PHE A 41 -9.37 -29.24 2.08
N ASP A 42 -10.39 -28.57 1.56
CA ASP A 42 -11.79 -29.00 1.70
C ASP A 42 -12.32 -29.67 0.43
N GLY A 43 -11.67 -29.45 -0.72
CA GLY A 43 -12.12 -29.97 -2.02
C GLY A 43 -13.40 -29.31 -2.54
N SER A 44 -13.95 -28.35 -1.79
CA SER A 44 -15.21 -27.66 -2.06
C SER A 44 -15.02 -26.15 -1.96
N PHE A 45 -15.72 -25.40 -2.80
CA PHE A 45 -15.68 -23.95 -2.79
C PHE A 45 -16.64 -23.41 -1.74
N SER A 46 -16.39 -23.74 -0.47
CA SER A 46 -17.17 -23.27 0.66
C SER A 46 -16.75 -21.86 1.01
N PHE A 47 -17.22 -20.88 0.21
CA PHE A 47 -17.03 -19.44 0.41
C PHE A 47 -17.61 -19.02 1.78
N THR A 48 -16.87 -19.32 2.84
CA THR A 48 -17.34 -19.19 4.20
C THR A 48 -17.30 -17.71 4.54
N SER A 49 -18.42 -17.13 4.96
CA SER A 49 -18.50 -15.70 5.28
C SER A 49 -17.42 -15.26 6.29
N LYS A 50 -16.95 -16.18 7.13
CA LYS A 50 -15.81 -15.99 8.04
C LYS A 50 -14.50 -15.67 7.31
N LEU A 51 -14.20 -16.33 6.18
CA LEU A 51 -12.98 -16.09 5.40
C LEU A 51 -13.02 -14.72 4.71
N ILE A 52 -14.19 -14.31 4.21
CA ILE A 52 -14.40 -12.96 3.66
C ILE A 52 -14.19 -11.88 4.73
N ILE A 53 -14.71 -12.12 5.95
CA ILE A 53 -14.56 -11.18 7.06
C ILE A 53 -13.10 -11.09 7.51
N ASP A 54 -12.41 -12.22 7.72
CA ASP A 54 -11.01 -12.23 8.15
C ASP A 54 -10.09 -11.59 7.10
N VAL A 55 -10.27 -11.95 5.82
CA VAL A 55 -9.50 -11.35 4.71
C VAL A 55 -9.81 -9.86 4.57
N GLY A 56 -11.08 -9.46 4.75
CA GLY A 56 -11.50 -8.07 4.72
C GLY A 56 -10.85 -7.24 5.83
N VAL A 57 -10.94 -7.69 7.08
CA VAL A 57 -10.34 -7.01 8.24
C VAL A 57 -8.81 -6.94 8.11
N GLY A 58 -8.17 -8.05 7.74
CA GLY A 58 -6.73 -8.12 7.52
C GLY A 58 -6.25 -7.15 6.43
N SER A 59 -7.00 -7.05 5.32
CA SER A 59 -6.69 -6.13 4.22
C SER A 59 -6.83 -4.66 4.63
N ILE A 60 -7.85 -4.33 5.44
CA ILE A 60 -8.03 -2.97 5.97
C ILE A 60 -6.86 -2.60 6.89
N ILE A 61 -6.47 -3.48 7.82
CA ILE A 61 -5.32 -3.26 8.72
C ILE A 61 -4.04 -3.08 7.92
N ALA A 62 -3.78 -3.97 6.95
CA ALA A 62 -2.61 -3.90 6.10
C ALA A 62 -2.60 -2.60 5.25
N GLY A 63 -3.73 -2.21 4.69
CA GLY A 63 -3.89 -0.99 3.90
C GLY A 63 -3.67 0.28 4.75
N VAL A 64 -4.25 0.34 5.94
CA VAL A 64 -4.07 1.47 6.87
C VAL A 64 -2.62 1.56 7.37
N ALA A 65 -2.02 0.43 7.77
CA ALA A 65 -0.64 0.39 8.26
C ALA A 65 0.37 0.78 7.17
N SER A 66 0.22 0.23 5.95
CA SER A 66 1.07 0.57 4.81
C SER A 66 0.89 2.01 4.36
N GLY A 67 -0.35 2.52 4.36
CA GLY A 67 -0.65 3.91 4.01
C GLY A 67 -0.10 4.93 5.00
N LEU A 68 -0.31 4.71 6.31
CA LEU A 68 0.24 5.56 7.36
C LEU A 68 1.77 5.55 7.36
N GLY A 69 2.39 4.37 7.22
CA GLY A 69 3.84 4.24 7.12
C GLY A 69 4.41 5.05 5.96
N SER A 70 3.82 4.92 4.76
CA SER A 70 4.25 5.65 3.57
C SER A 70 4.09 7.16 3.72
N TRP A 71 3.03 7.64 4.38
CA TRP A 71 2.83 9.05 4.68
C TRP A 71 3.86 9.62 5.67
N ILE A 72 4.18 8.86 6.73
CA ILE A 72 5.21 9.25 7.71
C ILE A 72 6.58 9.36 7.05
N PHE A 73 6.96 8.38 6.23
CA PHE A 73 8.21 8.42 5.47
C PHE A 73 8.25 9.61 4.50
N ALA A 74 7.16 9.91 3.81
CA ALA A 74 7.07 11.08 2.94
C ALA A 74 7.28 12.40 3.72
N LYS A 75 6.70 12.54 4.92
CA LYS A 75 6.88 13.73 5.79
C LYS A 75 8.31 13.86 6.32
N ILE A 76 8.97 12.74 6.61
CA ILE A 76 10.38 12.73 7.04
C ILE A 76 11.26 13.19 5.88
N ASP A 77 11.01 12.69 4.67
CA ASP A 77 11.77 13.05 3.47
C ASP A 77 11.59 14.52 3.12
N GLU A 78 10.35 15.04 3.16
CA GLU A 78 10.07 16.48 3.01
C GLU A 78 10.80 17.34 4.05
N ARG A 79 10.93 16.87 5.30
CA ARG A 79 11.69 17.58 6.35
C ARG A 79 13.18 17.56 6.07
N LYS A 80 13.73 16.43 5.63
CA LYS A 80 15.16 16.31 5.28
C LYS A 80 15.50 17.19 4.07
N ALA A 81 14.69 17.16 3.01
CA ALA A 81 14.87 17.98 1.82
C ALA A 81 14.85 19.49 2.14
N ARG A 82 13.97 19.93 3.05
CA ARG A 82 13.94 21.34 3.51
C ARG A 82 15.19 21.77 4.26
N LYS A 83 15.78 20.90 5.09
CA LYS A 83 17.04 21.20 5.78
C LYS A 83 18.24 21.20 4.82
N SER A 84 18.25 20.31 3.83
CA SER A 84 19.31 20.22 2.82
C SER A 84 19.37 21.43 1.89
N LYS A 85 18.22 21.97 1.47
CA LYS A 85 18.15 23.11 0.54
C LYS A 85 18.66 24.44 1.15
N HIS A 86 18.87 24.49 2.45
CA HIS A 86 19.34 25.70 3.15
C HIS A 86 20.88 25.84 3.17
N SER A 87 21.62 24.94 2.50
CA SER A 87 23.10 24.92 2.56
C SER A 87 23.81 25.49 1.32
N ASP A 88 23.12 26.19 0.43
CA ASP A 88 23.76 26.94 -0.65
C ASP A 88 24.01 28.40 -0.17
N PRO A 89 25.28 28.87 -0.08
CA PRO A 89 25.62 30.25 0.26
C PRO A 89 25.20 31.25 -0.82
#